data_AF-A0A485CQC4-F1
#
_entry.id   AF-A0A485CQC4-F1
#
_cell.length_a   1.000
_cell.length_b   1.000
_cell.length_c   1.000
_cell.angle_alpha   90.00
_cell.angle_beta   90.00
_cell.angle_gamma   90.00
#
_symmetry.space_group_name_H-M   'P 1'
#
loop_
_entity.id
_entity.type
_entity.pdbx_description
1 polymer ?
#
loop_
_entity_poly.entity_id
_entity_poly.type
_entity_poly.pdbx_seq_one_letter_code
_entity_poly.pdbx_strand_id
1 'polypeptide(L)'
;MVYASGDGTARIEVPVATLVQDPTMQRRTMATFSRAWQDVTVSPKWVSYPGYIPLLQNTSDGVAWQQPAEGLWSVGRYLSLILGELPRLRDDAQGYGPRGKDFIVHVEIPDEIEEAWQQLAAEPQLRQERADRHLA
;
A
#
# COMPACT_ATOMS: atom_id res chain seq x y z
N MET A 1 -0.40 12.87 -17.12
CA MET A 1 -0.89 13.24 -18.47
C MET A 1 -1.60 12.03 -19.04
N VAL A 2 -2.89 12.15 -19.39
CA VAL A 2 -3.62 11.11 -20.11
C VAL A 2 -3.99 11.73 -21.45
N TYR A 3 -3.54 11.13 -22.55
CA TYR A 3 -3.87 11.62 -23.88
C TYR A 3 -5.27 11.15 -24.24
N ALA A 4 -6.18 12.07 -24.55
CA ALA A 4 -7.42 11.71 -25.23
C ALA A 4 -7.09 11.35 -26.68
N SER A 5 -7.59 10.21 -27.14
CA SER A 5 -7.55 9.85 -28.54
C SER A 5 -8.38 10.86 -29.34
N GLY A 6 -7.71 11.69 -30.14
CA GLY A 6 -8.34 12.67 -31.04
C GLY A 6 -7.43 13.87 -31.27
N ASP A 7 -6.99 14.05 -32.51
CA ASP A 7 -6.39 15.22 -33.18
C ASP A 7 -5.26 16.05 -32.53
N GLY A 8 -4.77 15.73 -31.34
CA GLY A 8 -3.49 16.24 -30.84
C GLY A 8 -3.47 17.73 -30.44
N THR A 9 -4.64 18.38 -30.32
CA THR A 9 -4.71 19.81 -29.90
C THR A 9 -5.49 20.10 -28.62
N ALA A 10 -6.26 19.16 -28.08
CA ALA A 10 -6.91 19.32 -26.79
C ALA A 10 -6.07 18.69 -25.66
N ARG A 11 -5.32 19.53 -24.92
CA ARG A 11 -4.75 19.09 -23.64
C ARG A 11 -5.86 19.01 -22.61
N ILE A 12 -6.23 17.80 -22.21
CA ILE A 12 -7.11 17.61 -21.06
C ILE A 12 -6.29 17.86 -19.81
N GLU A 13 -6.51 19.01 -19.19
CA GLU A 13 -6.09 19.24 -17.82
C GLU A 13 -7.00 18.43 -16.90
N VAL A 14 -6.40 17.52 -16.14
CA VAL A 14 -7.12 16.73 -15.15
C VAL A 14 -6.90 17.40 -13.79
N PRO A 15 -7.88 18.15 -13.25
CA PRO A 15 -7.70 18.87 -11.99
C PRO A 15 -7.61 17.91 -10.79
N VAL A 16 -8.33 16.78 -10.85
CA VAL A 16 -8.41 15.78 -9.79
C VAL A 16 -8.39 14.40 -10.41
N ALA A 17 -7.60 13.49 -9.84
CA ALA A 17 -7.58 12.09 -10.22
C ALA A 17 -7.63 11.20 -8.98
N THR A 18 -8.50 10.19 -9.01
CA THR A 18 -8.64 9.22 -7.92
C THR A 18 -7.74 8.02 -8.17
N LEU A 19 -6.88 7.70 -7.22
CA LEU A 19 -6.06 6.50 -7.21
C LEU A 19 -6.78 5.40 -6.45
N VAL A 20 -7.15 4.35 -7.17
CA VAL A 20 -7.75 3.14 -6.65
C VAL A 20 -6.74 2.02 -6.76
N GLN A 21 -6.35 1.46 -5.62
CA GLN A 21 -5.45 0.33 -5.52
C GLN A 21 -5.96 -0.63 -4.44
N ASP A 22 -5.46 -1.86 -4.45
CA ASP A 22 -5.47 -2.75 -3.30
C ASP A 22 -5.19 -1.96 -1.99
N PRO A 23 -6.09 -2.02 -0.99
CA PRO A 23 -5.95 -1.33 0.29
C PRO A 23 -4.57 -1.51 0.94
N THR A 24 -3.96 -2.69 0.82
CA THR A 24 -2.64 -2.98 1.41
C THR A 24 -1.53 -2.16 0.78
N MET A 25 -1.64 -1.82 -0.52
CA MET A 25 -0.62 -1.11 -1.29
C MET A 25 -0.98 0.36 -1.56
N GLN A 26 -2.13 0.82 -1.10
CA GLN A 26 -2.66 2.16 -1.39
C GLN A 26 -1.71 3.27 -0.89
N ARG A 27 -1.19 3.16 0.33
CA ARG A 27 -0.27 4.17 0.91
C ARG A 27 1.02 4.29 0.10
N ARG A 28 1.62 3.16 -0.28
CA ARG A 28 2.82 3.15 -1.12
C ARG A 28 2.54 3.73 -2.50
N THR A 29 1.40 3.39 -3.10
CA THR A 29 0.98 3.92 -4.41
C THR A 29 0.85 5.43 -4.38
N MET A 30 0.19 6.00 -3.36
CA MET A 30 0.12 7.45 -3.18
C MET A 30 1.52 8.07 -3.09
N ALA A 31 2.41 7.50 -2.30
CA ALA A 31 3.78 7.99 -2.14
C ALA A 31 4.63 7.86 -3.43
N THR A 32 4.39 6.82 -4.24
CA THR A 32 4.99 6.67 -5.57
C THR A 32 4.52 7.77 -6.52
N PHE A 33 3.22 8.08 -6.54
CA PHE A 33 2.69 9.16 -7.37
C PHE A 33 3.23 10.52 -6.92
N SER A 34 3.31 10.78 -5.61
CA SER A 34 3.96 11.99 -5.09
C SER A 34 5.41 12.09 -5.53
N ARG A 35 6.17 10.99 -5.53
CA ARG A 35 7.56 10.97 -5.99
C ARG A 35 7.68 11.26 -7.48
N ALA A 36 6.88 10.57 -8.30
CA ALA A 36 6.94 10.71 -9.76
C ALA A 36 6.50 12.10 -10.26
N TRP A 37 5.66 12.82 -9.49
CA TRP A 37 5.15 14.15 -9.84
C TRP A 37 5.80 15.31 -9.08
N GLN A 38 6.81 15.08 -8.25
CA GLN A 38 7.38 16.11 -7.39
C GLN A 38 7.93 17.33 -8.16
N ASP A 39 8.43 17.13 -9.39
CA ASP A 39 9.04 18.17 -10.23
C ASP A 39 8.10 18.65 -11.36
N VAL A 40 6.82 18.25 -11.32
CA VAL A 40 5.84 18.57 -12.36
C VAL A 40 5.03 19.80 -11.96
N THR A 41 5.13 20.89 -12.72
CA THR A 41 4.45 22.16 -12.44
C THR A 41 2.92 22.08 -12.47
N VAL A 42 2.37 21.19 -13.30
CA VAL A 42 0.92 20.97 -13.44
C VAL A 42 0.61 19.51 -13.14
N SER A 43 0.29 19.22 -11.88
CA SER A 43 -0.13 17.88 -11.42
C SER A 43 -1.61 17.89 -11.05
N PRO A 44 -2.36 16.82 -11.37
CA PRO A 44 -3.66 16.60 -10.75
C PRO A 44 -3.53 16.56 -9.22
N LYS A 45 -4.59 16.96 -8.52
CA LYS A 45 -4.78 16.58 -7.12
C LYS A 45 -5.08 15.08 -7.07
N TRP A 46 -4.16 14.30 -6.49
CA TRP A 46 -4.34 12.87 -6.28
C TRP A 46 -5.22 12.62 -5.05
N VAL A 47 -6.31 11.87 -5.24
CA VAL A 47 -7.24 11.47 -4.17
C VAL A 47 -7.10 9.97 -3.94
N SER A 48 -6.91 9.55 -2.70
CA SER A 48 -6.80 8.13 -2.33
C SER A 48 -8.18 7.51 -2.13
N TYR A 49 -8.49 6.40 -2.80
CA TYR A 49 -9.72 5.65 -2.59
C TYR A 49 -9.49 4.14 -2.80
N PRO A 50 -9.13 3.37 -1.76
CA PRO A 50 -8.90 1.93 -1.89
C PRO A 50 -10.20 1.09 -2.00
N GLY A 51 -11.37 1.74 -2.01
CA GLY A 51 -12.68 1.08 -2.03
C GLY A 51 -13.20 0.71 -0.66
N TYR A 52 -12.38 0.11 0.20
CA TYR A 52 -12.75 -0.28 1.57
C TYR A 52 -11.52 -0.37 2.50
N ILE A 53 -11.77 -0.54 3.79
CA ILE A 53 -10.75 -0.76 4.82
C ILE A 53 -10.87 -2.21 5.29
N PRO A 54 -9.92 -3.11 4.96
CA PRO A 54 -9.98 -4.50 5.41
C PRO A 54 -9.89 -4.59 6.93
N LEU A 55 -10.82 -5.29 7.57
CA LEU A 55 -10.84 -5.48 9.01
C LEU A 55 -10.96 -6.96 9.35
N LEU A 56 -10.09 -7.41 10.24
CA LEU A 56 -10.14 -8.75 10.81
C LEU A 56 -10.87 -8.71 12.16
N GLN A 57 -11.44 -9.84 12.54
CA GLN A 57 -12.03 -10.08 13.85
C GLN A 57 -11.66 -11.46 14.36
N ASN A 58 -11.58 -11.58 15.68
CA ASN A 58 -11.47 -12.88 16.34
C ASN A 58 -12.85 -13.55 16.40
N THR A 59 -12.88 -14.84 16.14
CA THR A 59 -14.06 -15.72 16.24
C THR A 59 -13.72 -16.94 17.09
N SER A 60 -14.70 -17.80 17.37
CA SER A 60 -14.46 -19.09 18.04
C SER A 60 -13.52 -20.01 17.26
N ASP A 61 -13.45 -19.83 15.94
CA ASP A 61 -12.71 -20.70 15.02
C ASP A 61 -11.39 -20.07 14.54
N GLY A 62 -11.00 -18.92 15.12
CA GLY A 62 -9.76 -18.22 14.81
C GLY A 62 -9.98 -16.80 14.31
N VAL A 63 -9.27 -16.39 13.26
CA VAL A 63 -9.34 -15.03 12.71
C VAL A 63 -10.11 -15.03 11.39
N ALA A 64 -11.08 -14.13 11.26
CA ALA A 64 -11.92 -14.01 10.07
C ALA A 64 -12.08 -12.55 9.64
N TRP A 65 -12.59 -12.35 8.42
CA TRP A 65 -12.98 -11.03 7.92
C TRP A 65 -14.22 -10.51 8.64
N GLN A 66 -14.25 -9.19 8.94
CA GLN A 66 -15.48 -8.51 9.37
C GLN A 66 -16.41 -8.26 8.19
N GLN A 67 -15.85 -8.11 6.99
CA GLN A 67 -16.59 -7.97 5.74
C GLN A 67 -16.86 -9.35 5.09
N PRO A 68 -17.82 -9.44 4.14
CA PRO A 68 -17.96 -10.63 3.31
C PRO A 68 -16.62 -11.01 2.67
N ALA A 69 -16.22 -12.27 2.80
CA ALA A 69 -14.92 -12.76 2.34
C ALA A 69 -14.82 -12.91 0.82
N GLU A 70 -15.93 -12.75 0.08
CA GLU A 70 -15.95 -12.90 -1.38
C GLU A 70 -15.05 -11.86 -2.04
N GLY A 71 -14.10 -12.33 -2.85
CA GLY A 71 -13.12 -11.47 -3.53
C GLY A 71 -12.00 -10.95 -2.62
N LEU A 72 -11.97 -11.31 -1.34
CA LEU A 72 -10.87 -10.98 -0.43
C LEU A 72 -9.74 -12.02 -0.50
N TRP A 73 -8.55 -11.62 -0.04
CA TRP A 73 -7.46 -12.57 0.16
C TRP A 73 -7.79 -13.58 1.26
N SER A 74 -7.09 -14.71 1.27
CA SER A 74 -6.96 -15.45 2.53
C SER A 74 -6.33 -14.55 3.60
N VAL A 75 -6.69 -14.76 4.87
CA VAL A 75 -6.14 -13.98 6.00
C VAL A 75 -4.60 -14.02 5.98
N GLY A 76 -3.99 -15.19 5.80
CA GLY A 76 -2.54 -15.32 5.70
C GLY A 76 -1.93 -14.58 4.50
N ARG A 77 -2.63 -14.46 3.36
CA ARG A 77 -2.16 -13.62 2.25
C ARG A 77 -2.24 -12.14 2.59
N TYR A 78 -3.32 -11.67 3.19
CA TYR A 78 -3.45 -10.28 3.63
C TYR A 78 -2.37 -9.90 4.65
N LEU A 79 -2.15 -10.72 5.68
CA LEU A 79 -1.14 -10.47 6.70
C LEU A 79 0.27 -10.42 6.10
N SER A 80 0.58 -11.32 5.17
CA SER A 80 1.85 -11.26 4.45
C SER A 80 2.02 -10.01 3.58
N LEU A 81 0.94 -9.48 2.99
CA LEU A 81 0.99 -8.24 2.22
C LEU A 81 1.31 -7.07 3.16
N ILE A 82 0.52 -6.88 4.23
CA ILE A 82 0.72 -5.80 5.21
C ILE A 82 2.11 -5.87 5.86
N LEU A 83 2.56 -7.07 6.28
CA LEU A 83 3.90 -7.27 6.85
C LEU A 83 5.02 -6.91 5.88
N GLY A 84 4.80 -7.07 4.57
CA GLY A 84 5.76 -6.70 3.54
C GLY A 84 5.74 -5.21 3.17
N GLU A 85 4.64 -4.50 3.40
CA GLU A 85 4.51 -3.09 3.01
C GLU A 85 5.23 -2.16 3.98
N LEU A 86 5.16 -2.38 5.29
CA LEU A 86 5.79 -1.46 6.24
C LEU A 86 7.31 -1.33 6.05
N PRO A 87 8.09 -2.42 5.86
CA PRO A 87 9.52 -2.32 5.53
C PRO A 87 9.80 -1.55 4.23
N ARG A 88 8.88 -1.57 3.26
CA ARG A 88 9.03 -0.78 2.03
C ARG A 88 8.73 0.69 2.27
N LEU A 89 7.81 1.02 3.16
CA LEU A 89 7.43 2.40 3.47
C LEU A 89 8.47 3.13 4.33
N ARG A 90 9.25 2.40 5.14
CA ARG A 90 10.32 3.00 5.95
C ARG A 90 11.31 3.78 5.09
N ASP A 91 11.77 4.90 5.62
CA ASP A 91 12.81 5.72 5.01
C ASP A 91 14.17 5.44 5.66
N ASP A 92 14.66 4.23 5.39
CA ASP A 92 15.96 3.72 5.80
C ASP A 92 16.69 3.09 4.60
N ALA A 93 17.88 2.54 4.83
CA ALA A 93 18.72 1.97 3.78
C ALA A 93 18.08 0.81 2.99
N GLN A 94 17.06 0.15 3.52
CA GLN A 94 16.39 -1.00 2.88
C GLN A 94 15.01 -0.65 2.32
N GLY A 95 14.40 0.41 2.83
CA GLY A 95 13.11 0.90 2.42
C GLY A 95 13.12 1.66 1.09
N TYR A 96 11.94 2.11 0.66
CA TYR A 96 11.74 2.71 -0.66
C TYR A 96 11.84 4.23 -0.64
N GLY A 97 11.98 4.84 0.54
CA GLY A 97 12.16 6.28 0.69
C GLY A 97 13.53 6.78 0.20
N PRO A 98 13.76 8.11 0.23
CA PRO A 98 14.99 8.75 -0.25
C PRO A 98 16.28 8.25 0.40
N ARG A 99 16.23 7.71 1.62
CA ARG A 99 17.39 7.14 2.34
C ARG A 99 17.71 5.71 1.93
N GLY A 100 16.86 5.08 1.12
CA GLY A 100 17.01 3.73 0.60
C GLY A 100 16.98 3.71 -0.92
N LYS A 101 15.91 3.14 -1.49
CA LYS A 101 15.78 2.97 -2.95
C LYS A 101 15.24 4.17 -3.71
N ASP A 102 14.74 5.19 -3.00
CA ASP A 102 14.28 6.45 -3.57
C ASP A 102 13.14 6.32 -4.62
N PHE A 103 12.31 5.29 -4.46
CA PHE A 103 11.14 5.01 -5.30
C PHE A 103 9.87 5.73 -4.83
N ILE A 104 9.81 6.14 -3.57
CA ILE A 104 8.71 6.89 -2.99
C ILE A 104 9.25 8.11 -2.24
N VAL A 105 8.39 9.11 -2.01
CA VAL A 105 8.71 10.19 -1.08
C VAL A 105 8.88 9.63 0.34
N HIS A 106 9.56 10.39 1.21
CA HIS A 106 9.58 10.10 2.62
C HIS A 106 8.14 9.92 3.16
N VAL A 107 7.92 8.85 3.94
CA VAL A 107 6.64 8.56 4.59
C VAL A 107 6.87 8.54 6.09
N GLU A 108 6.22 9.45 6.80
CA GLU A 108 6.15 9.40 8.27
C GLU A 108 5.29 8.20 8.68
N ILE A 109 5.86 7.34 9.53
CA ILE A 109 5.19 6.16 10.09
C ILE A 109 5.01 6.42 11.59
N PRO A 110 3.77 6.55 12.09
CA PRO A 110 3.51 6.74 13.51
C PRO A 110 4.07 5.57 14.35
N ASP A 111 4.57 5.87 15.54
CA ASP A 111 5.16 4.88 16.45
C ASP A 111 4.18 3.72 16.74
N GLU A 112 2.90 4.02 16.95
CA GLU A 112 1.84 3.01 17.16
C GLU A 112 1.70 2.00 16.01
N ILE A 113 1.97 2.43 14.77
CA ILE A 113 1.93 1.56 13.58
C ILE A 113 3.18 0.69 13.51
N GLU A 114 4.34 1.26 13.86
CA GLU A 114 5.60 0.54 13.95
C GLU A 114 5.56 -0.53 15.05
N GLU A 115 5.03 -0.19 16.23
CA GLU A 115 4.78 -1.12 17.34
C GLU A 115 3.81 -2.23 16.94
N ALA A 116 2.68 -1.90 16.30
CA ALA A 116 1.70 -2.88 15.83
C ALA A 116 2.33 -3.87 14.82
N TRP A 117 3.17 -3.37 13.91
CA TRP A 117 3.89 -4.24 12.97
C TRP A 117 4.91 -5.12 13.67
N GLN A 118 5.64 -4.61 14.67
CA GLN A 118 6.60 -5.41 15.43
C GLN A 118 5.92 -6.56 16.18
N GLN A 119 4.77 -6.30 16.81
CA GLN A 119 3.94 -7.33 17.43
C GLN A 119 3.51 -8.39 16.41
N LEU A 120 2.99 -7.95 15.26
CA LEU A 120 2.53 -8.87 14.20
C LEU A 120 3.68 -9.68 13.57
N ALA A 121 4.85 -9.06 13.37
CA ALA A 121 6.03 -9.73 12.82
C ALA A 121 6.66 -10.71 13.81
N ALA A 122 6.43 -10.49 15.10
CA ALA A 122 6.89 -11.38 16.16
C ALA A 122 6.01 -12.62 16.33
N GLU A 123 4.79 -12.65 15.78
CA GLU A 123 3.85 -13.75 15.94
C GLU A 123 4.38 -15.06 15.29
N PRO A 124 4.68 -16.11 16.08
CA PRO A 124 5.29 -17.34 15.57
C PRO A 124 4.49 -18.01 14.45
N GLN A 125 3.16 -17.98 14.53
CA GLN A 125 2.28 -18.60 13.53
C GLN A 125 2.42 -17.92 12.17
N LEU A 126 2.62 -16.60 12.14
CA LEU A 126 2.80 -15.82 10.91
C LEU A 126 4.24 -15.87 10.38
N ARG A 127 5.23 -16.12 11.24
CA ARG A 127 6.61 -16.34 10.79
C ARG A 127 6.74 -17.60 9.95
N GLN A 128 6.04 -18.68 10.33
CA GLN A 128 6.06 -19.94 9.59
C GLN A 128 5.46 -19.76 8.18
N GLU A 129 4.30 -19.10 8.06
CA GLU A 129 3.66 -18.81 6.77
C GLU A 129 4.50 -17.93 5.83
N ARG A 130 5.43 -17.14 6.37
CA ARG A 130 6.37 -16.32 5.58
C ARG A 130 7.57 -17.12 5.11
N ALA A 131 8.06 -18.08 5.90
CA ALA A 131 9.20 -18.93 5.54
C ALA A 131 8.86 -19.89 4.38
N ASP A 132 7.63 -20.40 4.36
CA ASP A 132 7.17 -21.35 3.34
C ASP A 132 7.01 -20.71 1.95
N ARG A 133 7.09 -19.37 1.85
CA ARG A 133 6.98 -18.60 0.59
C ARG A 133 8.29 -18.43 -0.18
N HIS A 134 9.39 -19.02 0.27
CA HIS A 134 10.60 -19.16 -0.55
C HIS A 134 10.53 -20.35 -1.53
N LEU A 135 9.39 -21.05 -1.62
CA LEU A 135 9.23 -22.26 -2.44
C LEU A 135 7.97 -22.29 -3.34
N ALA A 136 7.34 -21.14 -3.63
CA ALA A 136 6.21 -21.07 -4.58
C ALA A 136 6.42 -20.00 -5.66
#